data_AF-A0A3M1BLR0-F1
#
_entry.id   AF-A0A3M1BLR0-F1
#
_cell.length_a   1.000
_cell.length_b   1.000
_cell.length_c   1.000
_cell.angle_alpha   90.00
_cell.angle_beta   90.00
_cell.angle_gamma   90.00
#
_symmetry.space_group_name_H-M   'P 1'
#
loop_
_entity.id
_entity.type
_entity.pdbx_description
1 polymer ?
#
loop_
_entity_poly.entity_id
_entity_poly.type
_entity_poly.pdbx_seq_one_letter_code
_entity_poly.pdbx_strand_id
1 'polypeptide(L)'
;MKNTLDLNLMEELSNLEFFVVKAPVNSQDFWKEWQEKYSRAFVSRIAVKKLLKTRKLGYEEIKRYRAMLEVYEDVVFYLENLKRLALNLRGVLEVSESPEFDDEDIDFDL
;
A
#
# COMPACT_ATOMS: atom_id res chain seq x y z
N MET A 1 -14.97 29.28 -12.18
CA MET A 1 -15.10 27.83 -11.87
C MET A 1 -13.83 27.01 -12.16
N LYS A 2 -12.84 27.48 -12.94
CA LYS A 2 -11.55 26.76 -13.13
C LYS A 2 -10.73 26.63 -11.83
N ASN A 3 -10.64 27.70 -11.03
CA ASN A 3 -9.82 27.73 -9.81
C ASN A 3 -10.17 26.70 -8.72
N THR A 4 -11.41 26.22 -8.60
CA THR A 4 -11.79 25.30 -7.50
C THR A 4 -11.27 23.88 -7.73
N LEU A 5 -11.25 23.42 -8.99
CA LEU A 5 -10.71 22.11 -9.33
C LEU A 5 -9.20 22.09 -9.18
N ASP A 6 -8.52 23.18 -9.57
CA ASP A 6 -7.07 23.32 -9.42
C ASP A 6 -6.68 23.31 -7.93
N LEU A 7 -7.45 23.98 -7.06
CA LEU A 7 -7.22 23.95 -5.61
C LEU A 7 -7.42 22.56 -5.00
N ASN A 8 -8.48 21.85 -5.37
CA ASN A 8 -8.73 20.49 -4.89
C ASN A 8 -7.62 19.53 -5.33
N LEU A 9 -7.13 19.68 -6.57
CA LEU A 9 -6.00 18.89 -7.06
C LEU A 9 -4.73 19.17 -6.27
N MET A 10 -4.43 20.44 -5.96
CA MET A 10 -3.28 20.80 -5.13
C MET A 10 -3.38 20.22 -3.72
N GLU A 11 -4.57 20.20 -3.14
CA GLU A 11 -4.81 19.58 -1.82
C GLU A 11 -4.57 18.06 -1.88
N GLU A 12 -5.09 17.38 -2.90
CA GLU A 12 -4.86 15.94 -3.07
C GLU A 12 -3.37 15.61 -3.30
N LEU A 13 -2.66 16.41 -4.09
CA LEU A 13 -1.21 16.23 -4.28
C LEU A 13 -0.45 16.41 -2.96
N SER A 14 -0.81 17.42 -2.16
CA SER A 14 -0.22 17.64 -0.83
C SER A 14 -0.48 16.46 0.11
N ASN A 15 -1.70 15.91 0.09
CA ASN A 15 -2.06 14.71 0.86
C ASN A 15 -1.23 13.49 0.45
N LEU A 16 -1.02 13.30 -0.85
CA LEU A 16 -0.23 12.19 -1.39
C LEU A 16 1.27 12.36 -1.16
N GLU A 17 1.79 13.60 -1.10
CA GLU A 17 3.20 13.87 -0.86
C GLU A 17 3.71 13.27 0.45
N PHE A 18 2.83 13.15 1.45
CA PHE A 18 3.15 12.45 2.70
C PHE A 18 3.72 11.05 2.46
N PHE A 19 3.21 10.30 1.46
CA PHE A 19 3.60 8.92 1.19
C PHE A 19 4.87 8.78 0.32
N VAL A 20 5.41 9.88 -0.21
CA VAL A 20 6.64 9.87 -1.00
C VAL A 20 7.84 9.68 -0.08
N VAL A 21 8.52 8.52 -0.10
CA VAL A 21 9.76 8.30 0.64
C VAL A 21 10.87 9.17 0.04
N LYS A 22 11.41 10.11 0.82
CA LYS A 22 12.44 11.06 0.35
C LYS A 22 13.86 10.59 0.70
N ALA A 23 14.00 9.73 1.70
CA ALA A 23 15.29 9.18 2.10
C ALA A 23 15.93 8.34 0.97
N PRO A 24 17.26 8.48 0.75
CA PRO A 24 17.98 7.66 -0.22
C PRO A 24 17.90 6.16 0.11
N VAL A 25 17.67 5.32 -0.90
CA VAL A 25 17.46 3.86 -0.75
C VAL A 25 18.61 3.12 -0.04
N ASN A 26 19.83 3.65 -0.12
CA ASN A 26 21.02 3.11 0.52
C ASN A 26 21.18 3.55 2.00
N SER A 27 20.33 4.43 2.51
CA SER A 27 20.40 4.90 3.89
C SER A 27 19.65 3.98 4.87
N GLN A 28 19.94 4.11 6.16
CA GLN A 28 19.13 3.48 7.21
C GLN A 28 17.76 4.15 7.37
N ASP A 29 17.71 5.47 7.16
CA ASP A 29 16.49 6.27 7.28
C ASP A 29 15.41 5.86 6.26
N PHE A 30 15.82 5.31 5.11
CA PHE A 30 14.90 4.79 4.11
C PHE A 30 13.90 3.79 4.69
N TRP A 31 14.38 2.79 5.44
CA TRP A 31 13.49 1.76 5.98
C TRP A 31 12.56 2.30 7.04
N LYS A 32 13.04 3.24 7.85
CA LYS A 32 12.23 3.90 8.88
C LYS A 32 11.10 4.71 8.23
N GLU A 33 11.44 5.55 7.25
CA GLU A 33 10.48 6.38 6.54
C GLU A 33 9.49 5.53 5.72
N TRP A 34 10.00 4.52 5.00
CA TRP A 34 9.18 3.57 4.26
C TRP A 34 8.19 2.85 5.18
N GLN A 35 8.66 2.33 6.33
CA GLN A 35 7.83 1.59 7.27
C GLN A 35 6.72 2.46 7.86
N GLU A 36 7.02 3.71 8.23
CA GLU A 36 6.03 4.65 8.73
C GLU A 36 4.91 4.88 7.72
N LYS A 37 5.29 5.19 6.47
CA LYS A 37 4.35 5.49 5.39
C LYS A 37 3.54 4.27 4.98
N TYR A 38 4.20 3.12 4.87
CA TYR A 38 3.56 1.85 4.56
C TYR A 38 2.55 1.46 5.63
N SER A 39 2.95 1.51 6.90
CA SER A 39 2.07 1.16 8.02
C SER A 39 0.84 2.05 8.05
N ARG A 40 1.01 3.36 7.83
CA ARG A 40 -0.11 4.30 7.77
C ARG A 40 -1.06 3.98 6.62
N ALA A 41 -0.55 3.77 5.41
CA ALA A 41 -1.38 3.44 4.24
C ALA A 41 -2.10 2.10 4.42
N PHE A 42 -1.38 1.07 4.87
CA PHE A 42 -1.90 -0.28 5.05
C PHE A 42 -2.99 -0.35 6.13
N VAL A 43 -2.77 0.29 7.29
CA VAL A 43 -3.78 0.34 8.36
C VAL A 43 -4.99 1.16 7.93
N SER A 44 -4.80 2.30 7.25
CA SER A 44 -5.92 3.08 6.71
C SER A 44 -6.74 2.27 5.69
N ARG A 45 -6.09 1.53 4.79
CA ARG A 45 -6.76 0.59 3.87
C ARG A 45 -7.64 -0.39 4.62
N ILE A 46 -7.12 -1.03 5.68
CA ILE A 46 -7.87 -1.97 6.50
C ILE A 46 -9.05 -1.28 7.19
N ALA A 47 -8.84 -0.09 7.75
CA ALA A 47 -9.89 0.67 8.42
C ALA A 47 -11.05 1.00 7.46
N VAL A 48 -10.74 1.47 6.24
CA VAL A 48 -11.73 1.77 5.21
C VAL A 48 -12.48 0.50 4.78
N LYS A 49 -11.78 -0.62 4.53
CA LYS A 49 -12.41 -1.93 4.24
C LYS A 49 -13.38 -2.34 5.36
N LYS A 50 -13.00 -2.13 6.62
CA LYS A 50 -13.84 -2.46 7.77
C LYS A 50 -15.07 -1.56 7.83
N LEU A 51 -14.94 -0.26 7.60
CA LEU A 51 -16.07 0.68 7.56
C LEU A 51 -17.09 0.28 6.49
N LEU A 52 -16.63 0.02 5.26
CA LEU A 52 -17.48 -0.42 4.15
C LEU A 52 -18.23 -1.73 4.43
N LYS A 53 -17.69 -2.63 5.25
CA LYS A 53 -18.32 -3.92 5.59
C LYS A 53 -19.26 -3.86 6.79
N THR A 54 -18.95 -3.02 7.77
CA THR A 54 -19.57 -3.10 9.12
C THR A 54 -20.55 -1.97 9.41
N ARG A 55 -20.50 -0.86 8.68
CA ARG A 55 -21.37 0.29 8.90
C ARG A 55 -22.46 0.34 7.84
N LYS A 56 -23.67 0.73 8.26
CA LYS A 56 -24.73 1.14 7.33
C LYS A 56 -24.39 2.54 6.84
N LEU A 57 -23.97 2.63 5.59
CA LEU A 57 -23.52 3.86 4.94
C LEU A 57 -24.51 4.27 3.85
N GLY A 58 -24.70 5.57 3.67
CA GLY A 58 -25.42 6.10 2.52
C GLY A 58 -24.64 5.92 1.21
N TYR A 59 -25.32 6.06 0.08
CA TYR A 59 -24.71 5.90 -1.25
C TYR A 59 -23.47 6.78 -1.46
N GLU A 60 -23.56 8.07 -1.13
CA GLU A 60 -22.44 9.01 -1.28
C GLU A 60 -21.26 8.67 -0.35
N GLU A 61 -21.55 8.16 0.84
CA GLU A 61 -20.49 7.73 1.77
C GLU A 61 -19.79 6.48 1.24
N ILE A 62 -20.53 5.51 0.72
CA ILE A 62 -19.98 4.32 0.08
C ILE A 62 -19.07 4.71 -1.09
N LYS A 63 -19.55 5.61 -1.97
CA LYS A 63 -18.77 6.09 -3.12
C LYS A 63 -17.46 6.74 -2.66
N ARG A 64 -17.52 7.62 -1.67
CA ARG A 64 -16.33 8.27 -1.09
C ARG A 64 -15.35 7.28 -0.48
N TYR A 65 -15.83 6.34 0.34
CA TYR A 65 -14.95 5.35 0.97
C TYR A 65 -14.37 4.35 -0.04
N ARG A 66 -15.05 4.06 -1.15
CA ARG A 66 -14.48 3.25 -2.24
C ARG A 66 -13.35 3.98 -2.95
N ALA A 67 -13.53 5.27 -3.29
CA ALA A 67 -12.46 6.07 -3.87
C ALA A 67 -11.25 6.16 -2.91
N MET A 68 -11.49 6.39 -1.62
CA MET A 68 -10.44 6.41 -0.60
C MET A 68 -9.73 5.04 -0.47
N LEU A 69 -10.48 3.94 -0.65
CA LEU A 69 -9.91 2.60 -0.61
C LEU A 69 -8.95 2.36 -1.79
N GLU A 70 -9.37 2.73 -2.99
CA GLU A 70 -8.56 2.62 -4.22
C GLU A 70 -7.25 3.39 -4.07
N VAL A 71 -7.31 4.63 -3.57
CA VAL A 71 -6.10 5.44 -3.32
C VAL A 71 -5.14 4.74 -2.35
N TYR A 72 -5.62 4.16 -1.24
CA TYR A 72 -4.72 3.45 -0.33
C TYR A 72 -4.19 2.13 -0.91
N GLU A 73 -4.95 1.47 -1.79
CA GLU A 73 -4.47 0.28 -2.50
C GLU A 73 -3.32 0.65 -3.45
N ASP A 74 -3.44 1.75 -4.18
CA ASP A 74 -2.39 2.27 -5.07
C ASP A 74 -1.15 2.72 -4.27
N VAL A 75 -1.33 3.41 -3.14
CA VAL A 75 -0.22 3.84 -2.26
C VAL A 75 0.51 2.64 -1.68
N VAL A 76 -0.21 1.62 -1.21
CA VAL A 76 0.39 0.38 -0.70
C VAL A 76 1.18 -0.32 -1.81
N PHE A 77 0.61 -0.42 -3.02
CA PHE A 77 1.28 -1.02 -4.17
C PHE A 77 2.56 -0.27 -4.55
N TYR A 78 2.51 1.07 -4.60
CA TYR A 78 3.68 1.92 -4.80
C TYR A 78 4.79 1.64 -3.78
N LEU A 79 4.45 1.58 -2.49
CA LEU A 79 5.42 1.35 -1.43
C LEU A 79 6.01 -0.07 -1.46
N GLU A 80 5.23 -1.09 -1.81
CA GLU A 80 5.76 -2.45 -2.02
C GLU A 80 6.76 -2.49 -3.17
N ASN A 81 6.45 -1.84 -4.31
CA ASN A 81 7.38 -1.77 -5.43
C ASN A 81 8.67 -1.03 -5.06
N LEU A 82 8.57 0.02 -4.26
CA LEU A 82 9.74 0.74 -3.76
C LEU A 82 10.61 -0.14 -2.85
N LYS A 83 9.99 -0.93 -1.97
CA LYS A 83 10.69 -1.94 -1.15
C LYS A 83 11.38 -2.98 -2.02
N ARG A 84 10.69 -3.54 -3.02
CA ARG A 84 11.27 -4.53 -3.96
C ARG A 84 12.49 -3.97 -4.67
N LEU A 85 12.39 -2.74 -5.18
CA LEU A 85 13.53 -2.05 -5.80
C LEU A 85 14.70 -1.91 -4.82
N ALA A 86 14.41 -1.50 -3.58
CA ALA A 86 15.43 -1.34 -2.54
C ALA A 86 16.12 -2.65 -2.15
N LEU A 87 15.38 -3.75 -2.08
CA LEU A 87 15.90 -5.09 -1.82
C LEU A 87 16.76 -5.58 -2.99
N ASN A 88 16.27 -5.45 -4.22
CA ASN A 88 17.01 -5.82 -5.44
C ASN A 88 18.35 -5.07 -5.54
N LEU A 89 18.39 -3.78 -5.22
CA LEU A 89 19.62 -2.99 -5.19
C LEU A 89 20.63 -3.45 -4.11
N ARG A 90 20.16 -4.13 -3.07
CA ARG A 90 21.00 -4.74 -2.02
C ARG A 90 21.39 -6.18 -2.33
N GLY A 91 21.03 -6.70 -3.50
CA GLY A 91 21.25 -8.10 -3.88
C GLY A 91 20.32 -9.09 -3.17
N VAL A 92 19.26 -8.60 -2.51
CA VAL A 92 18.21 -9.46 -1.96
C VAL A 92 17.20 -9.68 -3.08
N LEU A 93 17.27 -10.83 -3.74
CA LEU A 93 16.25 -11.26 -4.69
C LEU A 93 15.06 -11.81 -3.89
N GLU A 94 13.86 -11.28 -4.12
CA GLU A 94 12.63 -11.99 -3.72
C GLU A 94 12.63 -13.30 -4.51
N VAL A 95 12.94 -14.42 -3.82
CA VAL A 95 12.55 -15.73 -4.32
C VAL A 95 11.03 -15.66 -4.36
N SER A 96 10.47 -15.67 -5.56
CA SER A 96 9.06 -15.90 -5.74
C SER A 96 8.77 -17.32 -5.27
N GLU A 97 8.58 -17.48 -3.96
CA GLU A 97 7.89 -18.63 -3.40
C GLU A 97 6.43 -18.48 -3.85
N SER A 98 6.17 -18.87 -5.09
CA SER A 98 4.99 -19.68 -5.34
C SER A 98 5.20 -20.91 -4.46
N PRO A 99 4.44 -21.14 -3.39
CA PRO A 99 4.39 -22.48 -2.83
C PRO A 99 3.73 -23.34 -3.91
N GLU A 100 4.54 -23.90 -4.80
CA GLU A 100 4.19 -25.19 -5.39
C GLU A 100 4.17 -26.13 -4.18
N PHE A 101 2.98 -26.35 -3.65
CA PHE A 101 2.71 -27.50 -2.80
C PHE A 101 2.96 -28.70 -3.70
N ASP A 102 4.19 -29.18 -3.69
CA ASP A 102 4.57 -30.45 -4.28
C ASP A 102 3.92 -31.50 -3.38
N ASP A 103 2.71 -31.93 -3.76
CA ASP A 103 1.90 -32.95 -3.07
C ASP A 103 2.52 -34.37 -3.22
N GLU A 104 3.84 -34.48 -3.41
CA GLU A 104 4.56 -35.73 -3.70
C GLU A 104 5.49 -36.22 -2.57
N ASP A 105 5.31 -35.83 -1.30
CA ASP A 105 6.09 -36.41 -0.18
C ASP A 105 5.22 -36.68 1.07
N ILE A 106 4.04 -37.27 0.89
CA ILE A 106 3.32 -37.94 2.01
C ILE A 106 3.54 -39.45 1.91
N ASP A 107 4.76 -39.89 2.21
CA ASP A 107 5.01 -41.29 2.58
C ASP A 107 4.45 -41.52 3.99
N PHE A 108 3.20 -41.99 4.06
CA PHE A 108 2.69 -42.67 5.25
C PHE A 108 3.27 -44.08 5.27
N ASP A 109 4.37 -44.26 5.99
CA ASP A 109 4.82 -45.60 6.40
C ASP A 109 3.75 -46.25 7.29
N LEU A 110 3.27 -47.41 6.83
CA LEU A 110 2.30 -48.32 7.45
C LEU A 110 2.89 -49.18 8.57
#